data_AF-A0A212QXY8-F1
#
_entry.id   AF-A0A212QXY8-F1
#
_cell.length_a   1.000
_cell.length_b   1.000
_cell.length_c   1.000
_cell.angle_alpha   90.00
_cell.angle_beta   90.00
_cell.angle_gamma   90.00
#
_symmetry.space_group_name_H-M   'P 1'
#
loop_
_entity.id
_entity.type
_entity.pdbx_description
1 polymer ?
#
loop_
_entity_poly.entity_id
_entity_poly.type
_entity_poly.pdbx_seq_one_letter_code
_entity_poly.pdbx_strand_id
1 'polypeptide(L)'
;MAAPRACFSLAATCALPFILAGCSGGLDPTATASVQSAPSNVIRPSGLSPRPATVAVTQMDAPEPLKSQFMALFNADVAQQDVALTNSAGARYLARGYISAYPVEDGARLTYVWDIYDGDAHRAQRLNDEIALKGVAADPWTLVDAAALSALAQRSAGELAAYLSNTPEALAAAQPTTPAATASVSALSYAPIR
;
A
#
# COMPACT_ATOMS: atom_id res chain seq x y z
N MET A 1 -52.51 -61.66 10.67
CA MET A 1 -53.74 -60.84 10.64
C MET A 1 -53.37 -59.52 9.95
N ALA A 2 -53.47 -59.46 8.62
CA ALA A 2 -54.65 -59.02 7.86
C ALA A 2 -54.85 -57.49 7.89
N ALA A 3 -54.47 -56.84 6.77
CA ALA A 3 -54.89 -55.50 6.30
C ALA A 3 -56.40 -55.53 5.91
N PRO A 4 -57.10 -54.48 5.37
CA PRO A 4 -56.68 -53.32 4.53
C PRO A 4 -57.41 -51.98 4.88
N ARG A 5 -57.23 -50.80 4.24
CA ARG A 5 -57.69 -50.30 2.90
C ARG A 5 -57.20 -48.83 2.80
N ALA A 6 -56.38 -48.35 1.86
CA ALA A 6 -56.51 -48.13 0.40
C ALA A 6 -57.55 -47.06 -0.05
N CYS A 7 -57.05 -45.94 -0.60
CA CYS A 7 -57.64 -45.10 -1.67
C CYS A 7 -56.59 -44.03 -2.07
N PHE A 8 -55.65 -44.25 -2.99
CA PHE A 8 -55.70 -44.12 -4.46
C PHE A 8 -56.43 -42.88 -5.05
N SER A 9 -55.65 -41.98 -5.66
CA SER A 9 -55.81 -41.41 -7.02
C SER A 9 -54.56 -40.56 -7.34
N LEU A 10 -53.70 -40.96 -8.30
CA LEU A 10 -53.70 -40.59 -9.75
C LEU A 10 -53.62 -39.06 -9.99
N ALA A 11 -52.81 -38.48 -10.88
CA ALA A 11 -51.82 -38.93 -11.86
C ALA A 11 -51.20 -37.66 -12.54
N ALA A 12 -50.28 -37.88 -13.50
CA ALA A 12 -49.78 -36.99 -14.58
C ALA A 12 -48.57 -36.09 -14.20
N THR A 13 -47.31 -36.39 -14.53
CA THR A 13 -46.59 -36.72 -15.81
C THR A 13 -46.22 -35.49 -16.65
N CYS A 14 -44.97 -35.51 -17.17
CA CYS A 14 -44.32 -34.64 -18.18
C CYS A 14 -43.70 -33.32 -17.68
N ALA A 15 -42.50 -32.90 -18.06
CA ALA A 15 -41.46 -33.44 -18.94
C ALA A 15 -40.14 -32.66 -18.69
N LEU A 16 -39.00 -33.36 -18.81
CA LEU A 16 -37.69 -32.73 -19.02
C LEU A 16 -37.65 -32.02 -20.38
N PRO A 17 -36.84 -30.95 -20.49
CA PRO A 17 -35.77 -31.01 -21.46
C PRO A 17 -34.40 -30.66 -20.87
N PHE A 18 -33.47 -31.58 -21.11
CA PHE A 18 -32.03 -31.36 -21.18
C PHE A 18 -31.75 -30.43 -22.38
N ILE A 19 -31.08 -29.30 -22.16
CA ILE A 19 -30.41 -28.57 -23.23
C ILE A 19 -28.94 -28.43 -22.84
N LEU A 20 -28.10 -29.28 -23.44
CA LEU A 20 -26.68 -29.02 -23.60
C LEU A 20 -26.52 -28.02 -24.74
N ALA A 21 -26.03 -26.83 -24.44
CA ALA A 21 -25.39 -25.95 -25.41
C ALA A 21 -24.02 -25.58 -24.86
N GLY A 22 -23.00 -26.27 -25.36
CA GLY A 22 -21.59 -25.93 -25.11
C GLY A 22 -21.17 -24.77 -26.01
N CYS A 23 -20.59 -23.75 -25.39
CA CYS A 23 -19.56 -22.94 -26.03
C CYS A 23 -18.28 -23.15 -25.23
N SER A 24 -17.36 -23.91 -25.81
CA SER A 24 -15.99 -24.05 -25.36
C SER A 24 -15.25 -22.72 -25.56
N GLY A 25 -15.34 -21.83 -24.58
CA GLY A 25 -14.35 -20.79 -24.37
C GLY A 25 -13.16 -21.40 -23.65
N GLY A 26 -11.99 -21.43 -24.30
CA GLY A 26 -10.77 -21.99 -23.75
C GLY A 26 -10.47 -21.43 -22.36
N LEU A 27 -10.37 -22.34 -21.38
CA LEU A 27 -9.85 -22.05 -20.05
C LEU A 27 -8.35 -22.35 -20.10
N ASP A 28 -7.55 -21.34 -20.43
CA ASP A 28 -6.20 -21.23 -19.90
C ASP A 28 -6.34 -20.64 -18.49
N PRO A 29 -6.08 -21.39 -17.40
CA PRO A 29 -6.03 -20.81 -16.06
C PRO A 29 -4.67 -20.10 -15.88
N THR A 30 -4.44 -19.03 -16.64
CA THR A 30 -3.45 -18.04 -16.22
C THR A 30 -4.18 -17.15 -15.23
N ALA A 31 -4.12 -17.51 -13.94
CA ALA A 31 -4.64 -16.69 -12.86
C ALA A 31 -3.96 -15.31 -12.92
N THR A 32 -4.65 -14.34 -13.49
CA THR A 32 -4.21 -12.95 -13.48
C THR A 32 -4.75 -12.35 -12.20
N ALA A 33 -3.88 -12.13 -11.21
CA ALA A 33 -4.27 -11.43 -9.99
C ALA A 33 -4.80 -10.05 -10.36
N SER A 34 -6.09 -9.79 -10.09
CA SER A 34 -6.67 -8.46 -10.23
C SER A 34 -6.48 -7.71 -8.90
N VAL A 35 -5.55 -6.75 -8.90
CA VAL A 35 -5.26 -5.91 -7.73
C VAL A 35 -6.42 -4.92 -7.53
N GLN A 36 -7.37 -5.26 -6.66
CA GLN A 36 -8.41 -4.31 -6.23
C GLN A 36 -7.90 -3.48 -5.05
N SER A 37 -7.94 -2.16 -5.19
CA SER A 37 -7.33 -1.19 -4.27
C SER A 37 -8.35 -0.51 -3.37
N ALA A 38 -8.01 -0.32 -2.09
CA ALA A 38 -8.67 0.63 -1.20
C ALA A 38 -8.01 2.02 -1.35
N PRO A 39 -8.71 3.13 -1.05
CA PRO A 39 -8.12 4.46 -1.12
C PRO A 39 -7.01 4.62 -0.06
N SER A 40 -5.84 5.11 -0.49
CA SER A 40 -4.76 5.54 0.39
C SER A 40 -5.26 6.59 1.39
N ASN A 41 -4.90 6.45 2.67
CA ASN A 41 -5.38 7.34 3.74
C ASN A 41 -4.48 8.60 3.85
N VAL A 42 -3.33 8.62 3.17
CA VAL A 42 -2.39 9.75 3.20
C VAL A 42 -2.41 10.53 1.90
N ILE A 43 -2.93 11.76 1.94
CA ILE A 43 -2.92 12.69 0.81
C ILE A 43 -1.51 13.26 0.65
N ARG A 44 -0.93 13.18 -0.55
CA ARG A 44 0.36 13.81 -0.87
C ARG A 44 0.14 15.24 -1.39
N PRO A 45 0.64 16.28 -0.71
CA PRO A 45 0.55 17.65 -1.21
C PRO A 45 1.42 17.85 -2.45
N SER A 46 0.90 18.58 -3.44
CA SER A 46 1.67 18.96 -4.61
C SER A 46 2.77 19.97 -4.22
N GLY A 47 4.02 19.69 -4.60
CA GLY A 47 5.15 20.60 -4.38
C GLY A 47 5.92 20.39 -3.07
N LEU A 48 5.54 19.44 -2.21
CA LEU A 48 6.31 19.08 -1.01
C LEU A 48 7.15 17.82 -1.26
N SER A 49 8.48 17.94 -1.12
CA SER A 49 9.39 16.79 -1.22
C SER A 49 9.47 16.04 0.12
N PRO A 50 9.47 14.69 0.12
CA PRO A 50 9.67 13.88 1.32
C PRO A 50 11.14 13.81 1.75
N ARG A 51 12.08 14.23 0.89
CA ARG A 51 13.53 14.07 1.08
C ARG A 51 14.09 14.64 2.39
N PRO A 52 13.61 15.79 2.92
CA PRO A 52 14.10 16.32 4.18
C PRO A 52 13.85 15.41 5.39
N ALA A 53 12.81 14.56 5.32
CA ALA A 53 12.44 13.62 6.35
C ALA A 53 13.16 12.27 6.13
N THR A 54 14.42 12.17 6.59
CA THR A 54 15.20 10.94 6.42
C THR A 54 14.60 9.78 7.21
N VAL A 55 14.58 8.59 6.60
CA VAL A 55 13.99 7.40 7.21
C VAL A 55 14.94 6.20 7.12
N ALA A 56 14.93 5.34 8.14
CA ALA A 56 15.60 4.05 8.13
C ALA A 56 14.61 2.92 8.35
N VAL A 57 14.66 1.88 7.51
CA VAL A 57 13.95 0.62 7.76
C VAL A 57 14.78 -0.18 8.77
N THR A 58 14.23 -0.35 9.96
CA THR A 58 14.89 -1.03 11.09
C THR A 58 14.51 -2.50 11.20
N GLN A 59 13.30 -2.85 10.75
CA GLN A 59 12.77 -4.20 10.79
C GLN A 59 11.80 -4.41 9.63
N MET A 60 11.75 -5.64 9.13
CA MET A 60 10.75 -6.13 8.18
C MET A 60 10.43 -7.58 8.53
N ASP A 61 9.17 -7.87 8.80
CA ASP A 61 8.68 -9.21 9.10
C ASP A 61 7.82 -9.73 7.94
N ALA A 62 8.33 -10.76 7.28
CA ALA A 62 7.68 -11.48 6.18
C ALA A 62 8.44 -12.81 5.97
N PRO A 63 7.81 -13.86 5.42
CA PRO A 63 8.51 -15.10 5.12
C PRO A 63 9.52 -14.94 3.99
N GLU A 64 10.63 -15.66 4.05
CA GLU A 64 11.57 -15.81 2.95
C GLU A 64 11.02 -16.78 1.88
N PRO A 65 11.26 -16.54 0.58
CA PRO A 65 12.09 -15.47 0.01
C PRO A 65 11.32 -14.16 -0.26
N LEU A 66 10.06 -14.03 0.15
CA LEU A 66 9.23 -12.86 -0.16
C LEU A 66 9.77 -11.58 0.50
N LYS A 67 10.28 -11.67 1.72
CA LYS A 67 10.89 -10.54 2.43
C LYS A 67 12.00 -9.85 1.64
N SER A 68 12.97 -10.61 1.13
CA SER A 68 14.11 -10.05 0.41
C SER A 68 13.69 -9.45 -0.94
N GLN A 69 12.77 -10.12 -1.64
CA GLN A 69 12.19 -9.62 -2.90
C GLN A 69 11.41 -8.32 -2.68
N PHE A 70 10.58 -8.27 -1.64
CA PHE A 70 9.83 -7.07 -1.28
C PHE A 70 10.78 -5.91 -0.96
N MET A 71 11.79 -6.13 -0.11
CA MET A 71 12.73 -5.07 0.24
C MET A 71 13.50 -4.52 -0.97
N ALA A 72 13.84 -5.37 -1.94
CA ALA A 72 14.47 -4.93 -3.18
C ALA A 72 13.54 -4.03 -4.01
N LEU A 73 12.28 -4.45 -4.19
CA LEU A 73 11.25 -3.68 -4.90
C LEU A 73 10.95 -2.36 -4.19
N PHE A 74 10.70 -2.42 -2.87
CA PHE A 74 10.42 -1.27 -2.03
C PHE A 74 11.54 -0.23 -2.08
N ASN A 75 12.82 -0.66 -1.97
CA ASN A 75 13.96 0.25 -2.04
C ASN A 75 14.07 0.95 -3.40
N ALA A 76 13.72 0.27 -4.49
CA ALA A 76 13.67 0.88 -5.81
C ALA A 76 12.53 1.91 -5.89
N ASP A 77 11.34 1.56 -5.39
CA ASP A 77 10.16 2.43 -5.46
C ASP A 77 10.30 3.69 -4.58
N VAL A 78 10.85 3.58 -3.36
CA VAL A 78 11.07 4.76 -2.50
C VAL A 78 12.11 5.71 -3.08
N ALA A 79 13.12 5.19 -3.79
CA ALA A 79 14.09 6.01 -4.50
C ALA A 79 13.42 6.81 -5.64
N GLN A 80 12.48 6.19 -6.38
CA GLN A 80 11.67 6.89 -7.39
C GLN A 80 10.77 7.98 -6.79
N GLN A 81 10.41 7.85 -5.51
CA GLN A 81 9.57 8.82 -4.79
C GLN A 81 10.37 9.96 -4.11
N ASP A 82 11.69 10.04 -4.33
CA ASP A 82 12.63 10.99 -3.71
C ASP A 82 12.71 10.87 -2.16
N VAL A 83 12.42 9.68 -1.62
CA VAL A 83 12.56 9.41 -0.18
C VAL A 83 14.03 9.17 0.16
N ALA A 84 14.52 9.89 1.17
CA ALA A 84 15.90 9.74 1.65
C ALA A 84 16.02 8.57 2.65
N LEU A 85 16.38 7.39 2.15
CA LEU A 85 16.77 6.27 3.00
C LEU A 85 18.19 6.46 3.58
N THR A 86 18.35 6.16 4.87
CA THR A 86 19.64 6.22 5.56
C THR A 86 19.77 5.09 6.61
N ASN A 87 20.90 5.02 7.30
CA ASN A 87 21.08 4.15 8.45
C ASN A 87 20.31 4.65 9.68
N SER A 88 20.01 3.77 10.63
CA SER A 88 19.22 4.13 11.81
C SER A 88 19.85 5.23 12.68
N ALA A 89 21.18 5.39 12.65
CA ALA A 89 21.88 6.40 13.44
C ALA A 89 21.70 7.83 12.88
N GLY A 90 21.44 7.96 11.57
CA GLY A 90 21.25 9.24 10.88
C GLY A 90 19.82 9.52 10.45
N ALA A 91 18.87 8.67 10.81
CA ALA A 91 17.47 8.79 10.41
C ALA A 91 16.69 9.69 11.37
N ARG A 92 15.82 10.54 10.81
CA ARG A 92 14.81 11.28 11.58
C ARG A 92 13.65 10.38 11.99
N TYR A 93 13.33 9.41 11.14
CA TYR A 93 12.27 8.45 11.36
C TYR A 93 12.79 7.02 11.28
N LEU A 94 12.29 6.16 12.15
CA LEU A 94 12.56 4.72 12.11
C LEU A 94 11.29 3.98 11.69
N ALA A 95 11.38 3.14 10.67
CA ALA A 95 10.26 2.36 10.16
C ALA A 95 10.43 0.88 10.54
N ARG A 96 9.32 0.26 10.98
CA ARG A 96 9.20 -1.20 11.20
C ARG A 96 8.08 -1.72 10.33
N GLY A 97 8.40 -2.65 9.45
CA GLY A 97 7.50 -3.21 8.44
C GLY A 97 7.01 -4.61 8.78
N TYR A 98 5.77 -4.90 8.41
CA TYR A 98 5.14 -6.20 8.56
C TYR A 98 4.34 -6.51 7.30
N ILE A 99 4.51 -7.69 6.73
CA ILE A 99 3.69 -8.19 5.62
C ILE A 99 2.97 -9.44 6.09
N SER A 100 1.67 -9.50 5.82
CA SER A 100 0.84 -10.64 6.14
C SER A 100 -0.05 -11.02 4.96
N ALA A 101 -0.31 -12.31 4.83
CA ALA A 101 -1.29 -12.84 3.88
C ALA A 101 -2.33 -13.67 4.65
N TYR A 102 -3.62 -13.48 4.34
CA TYR A 102 -4.69 -14.25 4.96
C TYR A 102 -5.78 -14.63 3.95
N PRO A 103 -6.41 -15.82 4.08
CA PRO A 103 -7.40 -16.28 3.12
C PRO A 103 -8.74 -15.54 3.28
N VAL A 104 -9.46 -15.38 2.17
CA VAL A 104 -10.85 -14.88 2.07
C VAL A 104 -11.63 -15.76 1.09
N GLU A 105 -12.96 -15.61 1.03
CA GLU A 105 -13.84 -16.49 0.25
C GLU A 105 -13.39 -16.71 -1.22
N ASP A 106 -12.93 -15.65 -1.88
CA ASP A 106 -12.50 -15.69 -3.30
C ASP A 106 -10.98 -15.62 -3.51
N GLY A 107 -10.18 -15.89 -2.48
CA GLY A 107 -8.71 -15.88 -2.57
C GLY A 107 -7.99 -15.47 -1.30
N ALA A 108 -7.15 -14.45 -1.37
CA ALA A 108 -6.37 -13.98 -0.23
C ALA A 108 -6.28 -12.45 -0.19
N ARG A 109 -5.92 -11.92 0.98
CA ARG A 109 -5.55 -10.53 1.19
C ARG A 109 -4.08 -10.48 1.54
N LEU A 110 -3.32 -9.67 0.81
CA LEU A 110 -1.93 -9.37 1.11
C LEU A 110 -1.85 -7.96 1.64
N THR A 111 -1.35 -7.82 2.87
CA THR A 111 -1.38 -6.56 3.64
C THR A 111 0.03 -6.16 4.03
N TYR A 112 0.33 -4.87 3.99
CA TYR A 112 1.51 -4.31 4.66
C TYR A 112 1.09 -3.41 5.82
N VAL A 113 1.96 -3.32 6.83
CA VAL A 113 1.89 -2.34 7.91
C VAL A 113 3.28 -1.74 8.10
N TRP A 114 3.36 -0.42 8.20
CA TRP A 114 4.53 0.32 8.62
C TRP A 114 4.22 1.08 9.91
N ASP A 115 4.92 0.75 10.99
CA ASP A 115 4.96 1.58 12.18
C ASP A 115 6.14 2.55 12.06
N ILE A 116 5.85 3.85 12.01
CA ILE A 116 6.83 4.92 11.89
C ILE A 116 7.04 5.57 13.26
N TYR A 117 8.29 5.60 13.69
CA TYR A 117 8.72 6.18 14.96
C TYR A 117 9.54 7.44 14.71
N ASP A 118 9.37 8.44 15.57
CA ASP A 118 10.17 9.67 15.57
C ASP A 118 11.48 9.51 16.37
N GLY A 119 12.24 10.61 16.48
CA GLY A 119 13.51 10.65 17.21
C GLY A 119 13.39 10.40 18.72
N ASP A 120 12.21 10.56 19.30
CA ASP A 120 11.92 10.29 20.71
C ASP A 120 11.39 8.86 20.94
N ALA A 121 11.43 8.02 19.90
CA ALA A 121 10.90 6.66 19.86
C ALA A 121 9.38 6.57 20.12
N HIS A 122 8.64 7.67 19.91
CA HIS A 122 7.19 7.61 19.88
C HIS A 122 6.72 7.16 18.49
N ARG A 123 5.67 6.33 18.45
CA ARG A 123 5.06 5.96 17.16
C ARG A 123 4.25 7.14 16.63
N ALA A 124 4.84 7.87 15.69
CA ALA A 124 4.25 9.02 15.04
C ALA A 124 3.09 8.62 14.11
N GLN A 125 3.21 7.49 13.42
CA GLN A 125 2.20 7.04 12.47
C GLN A 125 2.18 5.52 12.29
N ARG A 126 1.00 4.98 11.96
CA ARG A 126 0.86 3.65 11.37
C ARG A 126 0.29 3.79 9.97
N LEU A 127 1.03 3.30 8.97
CA LEU A 127 0.57 3.20 7.58
C LEU A 127 0.21 1.75 7.31
N ASN A 128 -0.90 1.51 6.63
CA ASN A 128 -1.31 0.17 6.27
C ASN A 128 -2.24 0.20 5.06
N ASP A 129 -2.11 -0.83 4.23
CA ASP A 129 -2.98 -1.04 3.08
C ASP A 129 -2.97 -2.52 2.71
N GLU A 130 -3.95 -2.92 1.90
CA GLU A 130 -4.11 -4.28 1.44
C GLU A 130 -4.40 -4.36 -0.06
N ILE A 131 -4.05 -5.50 -0.63
CA ILE A 131 -4.41 -5.89 -1.99
C ILE A 131 -5.19 -7.19 -1.97
N ALA A 132 -6.23 -7.25 -2.78
CA ALA A 132 -6.96 -8.49 -3.03
C ALA A 132 -6.20 -9.36 -4.04
N LEU A 133 -6.06 -10.64 -3.70
CA LEU A 133 -5.57 -11.69 -4.58
C LEU A 133 -6.73 -12.65 -4.89
N LYS A 134 -6.93 -12.95 -6.17
CA LYS A 134 -7.97 -13.89 -6.61
C LYS A 134 -7.37 -15.28 -6.77
N GLY A 135 -8.09 -16.32 -6.35
CA GLY A 135 -7.67 -17.71 -6.53
C GLY A 135 -8.25 -18.64 -5.47
N VAL A 136 -7.86 -19.91 -5.52
CA VAL A 136 -8.21 -20.90 -4.50
C VAL A 136 -6.91 -21.53 -4.01
N ALA A 137 -6.56 -21.29 -2.75
CA ALA A 137 -5.38 -21.87 -2.13
C ALA A 137 -5.61 -22.12 -0.64
N ALA A 138 -5.07 -23.23 -0.12
CA ALA A 138 -5.09 -23.54 1.30
C ALA A 138 -4.13 -22.63 2.09
N ASP A 139 -2.99 -22.29 1.49
CA ASP A 139 -2.02 -21.33 2.02
C ASP A 139 -2.13 -20.01 1.24
N PRO A 140 -2.48 -18.88 1.89
CA PRO A 140 -2.62 -17.59 1.20
C PRO A 140 -1.31 -17.10 0.58
N TRP A 141 -0.14 -17.51 1.10
CA TRP A 141 1.16 -17.10 0.56
C TRP A 141 1.43 -17.65 -0.83
N THR A 142 0.81 -18.78 -1.22
CA THR A 142 1.00 -19.36 -2.56
C THR A 142 0.31 -18.56 -3.65
N LEU A 143 -0.59 -17.62 -3.30
CA LEU A 143 -1.22 -16.69 -4.24
C LEU A 143 -0.41 -15.41 -4.47
N VAL A 144 0.68 -15.21 -3.71
CA VAL A 144 1.54 -14.03 -3.83
C VAL A 144 2.54 -14.24 -4.96
N ASP A 145 2.22 -13.72 -6.14
CA ASP A 145 3.13 -13.68 -7.27
C ASP A 145 4.01 -12.41 -7.27
N ALA A 146 4.95 -12.33 -8.22
CA ALA A 146 5.85 -11.20 -8.35
C ALA A 146 5.12 -9.87 -8.65
N ALA A 147 3.99 -9.93 -9.37
CA ALA A 147 3.21 -8.75 -9.71
C ALA A 147 2.47 -8.19 -8.48
N ALA A 148 1.86 -9.07 -7.68
CA ALA A 148 1.25 -8.74 -6.40
C ALA A 148 2.27 -8.13 -5.43
N LEU A 149 3.45 -8.74 -5.33
CA LEU A 149 4.51 -8.23 -4.45
C LEU A 149 5.03 -6.86 -4.90
N SER A 150 5.20 -6.66 -6.21
CA SER A 150 5.59 -5.37 -6.79
C SER A 150 4.51 -4.31 -6.57
N ALA A 151 3.23 -4.64 -6.74
CA ALA A 151 2.13 -3.72 -6.49
C ALA A 151 2.06 -3.31 -5.01
N LEU A 152 2.27 -4.26 -4.09
CA LEU A 152 2.33 -3.98 -2.66
C LEU A 152 3.49 -3.04 -2.31
N ALA A 153 4.69 -3.31 -2.86
CA ALA A 153 5.88 -2.48 -2.67
C ALA A 153 5.65 -1.05 -3.15
N GLN A 154 5.16 -0.87 -4.37
CA GLN A 154 4.85 0.43 -4.97
C GLN A 154 3.86 1.24 -4.12
N ARG A 155 2.78 0.61 -3.65
CA ARG A 155 1.78 1.26 -2.79
C ARG A 155 2.38 1.67 -1.46
N SER A 156 3.14 0.79 -0.83
CA SER A 156 3.77 1.07 0.45
C SER A 156 4.82 2.18 0.38
N ALA A 157 5.60 2.24 -0.71
CA ALA A 157 6.54 3.31 -0.98
C ALA A 157 5.83 4.65 -1.24
N GLY A 158 4.73 4.62 -2.00
CA GLY A 158 3.88 5.79 -2.25
C GLY A 158 3.27 6.36 -0.97
N GLU A 159 2.69 5.52 -0.11
CA GLU A 159 2.13 5.95 1.18
C GLU A 159 3.21 6.48 2.13
N LEU A 160 4.38 5.82 2.20
CA LEU A 160 5.50 6.33 3.00
C LEU A 160 5.94 7.71 2.49
N ALA A 161 6.10 7.87 1.17
CA ALA A 161 6.49 9.14 0.59
C ALA A 161 5.42 10.24 0.78
N ALA A 162 4.14 9.87 0.74
CA ALA A 162 3.06 10.80 1.04
C ALA A 162 3.11 11.25 2.51
N TYR A 163 3.34 10.32 3.45
CA TYR A 163 3.50 10.66 4.86
C TYR A 163 4.69 11.58 5.09
N LEU A 164 5.86 11.23 4.55
CA LEU A 164 7.09 12.01 4.70
C LEU A 164 6.98 13.41 4.07
N SER A 165 6.22 13.58 2.99
CA SER A 165 5.92 14.90 2.41
C SER A 165 5.07 15.81 3.32
N ASN A 166 4.40 15.26 4.34
CA ASN A 166 3.55 16.01 5.28
C ASN A 166 4.21 16.23 6.65
N THR A 167 5.46 15.80 6.85
CA THR A 167 6.12 15.98 8.15
C THR A 167 6.57 17.42 8.38
N PRO A 168 6.83 17.82 9.64
CA PRO A 168 7.35 19.14 9.93
C PRO A 168 8.64 19.50 9.17
N GLU A 169 9.52 18.52 8.92
CA GLU A 169 10.76 18.73 8.16
C GLU A 169 10.48 19.10 6.69
N ALA A 170 9.55 18.40 6.05
CA ALA A 170 9.15 18.69 4.67
C ALA A 170 8.47 20.07 4.55
N LEU A 171 7.61 20.40 5.52
CA LEU A 171 6.95 21.71 5.59
C LEU A 171 7.94 22.85 5.83
N ALA A 172 8.90 22.67 6.75
CA ALA A 172 9.94 23.66 7.04
C ALA A 172 10.85 23.88 5.82
N ALA A 173 11.23 22.80 5.12
CA ALA A 173 12.06 22.89 3.92
C ALA A 173 11.35 23.59 2.73
N ALA A 174 10.02 23.56 2.69
CA ALA A 174 9.23 24.21 1.66
C ALA A 174 8.98 25.70 1.93
N GLN A 175 9.30 26.21 3.13
CA GLN A 175 9.14 27.63 3.41
C GLN A 175 10.12 28.45 2.55
N PRO A 176 9.65 29.50 1.85
CA PRO A 176 10.56 30.40 1.17
C PRO A 176 11.49 30.99 2.24
N THR A 177 12.80 30.75 2.10
CA THR A 177 13.81 31.47 2.87
C THR A 177 13.62 32.93 2.55
N THR A 178 12.93 33.67 3.41
CA THR A 178 12.79 35.11 3.25
C THR A 178 14.21 35.64 3.39
N PRO A 179 14.85 36.21 2.34
CA PRO A 179 16.11 36.87 2.53
C PRO A 179 15.84 37.97 3.55
N ALA A 180 16.56 37.96 4.68
CA ALA A 180 16.51 39.05 5.64
C ALA A 180 16.58 40.35 4.85
N ALA A 181 15.51 41.16 4.98
CA ALA A 181 15.34 42.40 4.26
C ALA A 181 16.66 43.16 4.27
N THR A 182 17.21 43.43 3.08
CA THR A 182 18.31 44.36 2.92
C THR A 182 17.88 45.63 3.64
N ALA A 183 18.50 45.89 4.78
CA ALA A 183 18.30 47.12 5.54
C ALA A 183 18.37 48.26 4.54
N SER A 184 17.23 48.93 4.34
CA SER A 184 17.17 50.12 3.51
C SER A 184 18.13 51.11 4.14
N VAL A 185 19.30 51.27 3.53
CA VAL A 185 20.27 52.27 3.95
C VAL A 185 19.60 53.60 3.65
N SER A 186 19.05 54.25 4.67
CA SER A 186 18.59 55.62 4.57
C SER A 186 19.76 56.44 4.06
N ALA A 187 19.66 56.86 2.80
CA ALA A 187 20.66 57.74 2.19
C ALA A 187 20.74 59.01 3.06
N LEU A 188 21.90 59.22 3.67
CA LEU A 188 22.29 60.50 4.26
C LEU A 188 22.15 61.57 3.18
N SER A 189 21.10 62.36 3.25
CA SER A 189 20.92 63.55 2.43
C SER A 189 22.04 64.55 2.75
N TYR A 190 22.97 64.69 1.80
CA TYR A 190 23.98 65.74 1.78
C TYR A 190 23.30 67.11 1.61
N ALA A 191 23.43 67.98 2.60
CA ALA A 191 23.00 69.37 2.52
C ALA A 191 24.05 70.20 1.77
N PRO A 192 23.70 70.96 0.71
CA PRO A 192 24.62 71.88 0.09
C PRO A 192 24.84 73.14 0.93
N ILE A 193 26.09 73.58 0.96
CA ILE A 193 26.62 74.76 1.65
C ILE A 193 25.99 76.06 1.10
N ARG A 194 25.67 77.00 2.00
CA ARG A 194 25.72 78.45 1.73
C ARG A 194 26.46 79.16 2.83
#